data_AF-A0A2H0YBH8-F1
#
_entry.id   AF-A0A2H0YBH8-F1
#
_cell.length_a   1.000
_cell.length_b   1.000
_cell.length_c   1.000
_cell.angle_alpha   90.00
_cell.angle_beta   90.00
_cell.angle_gamma   90.00
#
_symmetry.space_group_name_H-M   'P 1'
#
loop_
_entity.id
_entity.type
_entity.pdbx_description
1 polymer ?
#
loop_
_entity_poly.entity_id
_entity_poly.type
_entity_poly.pdbx_seq_one_letter_code
_entity_poly.pdbx_strand_id
1 'polypeptide(L)' 'MKAKELKIKSEGELKKWLFSDREKLRVLRFDLAAGKVKNIKEIRNKRKDIAKILTILNQKKYKNPPG' A
#
# COMPACT_ATOMS: atom_id res chain seq x y z
N MET A 1 -3.19 -1.08 -8.06
CA MET A 1 -4.52 -0.48 -7.77
C MET A 1 -4.78 0.81 -8.57
N LYS A 2 -6.05 1.10 -8.92
CA LYS A 2 -6.48 2.38 -9.52
C LYS A 2 -6.66 3.44 -8.42
N ALA A 3 -6.01 4.59 -8.57
CA ALA A 3 -6.00 5.66 -7.57
C ALA A 3 -7.39 6.30 -7.33
N LYS A 4 -8.30 6.21 -8.30
CA LYS A 4 -9.66 6.78 -8.20
C LYS A 4 -10.52 6.05 -7.18
N GLU A 5 -10.45 4.73 -7.12
CA GLU A 5 -11.20 3.90 -6.15
C GLU A 5 -10.72 4.13 -4.71
N LEU A 6 -9.41 4.26 -4.52
CA LEU A 6 -8.80 4.52 -3.22
C LEU A 6 -9.17 5.91 -2.65
N LYS A 7 -9.48 6.90 -3.50
CA LYS A 7 -9.93 8.22 -3.03
C LYS A 7 -11.34 8.19 -2.43
N ILE A 8 -12.21 7.33 -2.97
CA ILE A 8 -13.61 7.18 -2.50
C ILE A 8 -13.66 6.42 -1.17
N LYS A 9 -12.77 5.44 -0.97
CA LYS A 9 -12.70 4.63 0.25
C LYS A 9 -12.40 5.44 1.52
N SER A 10 -12.99 5.04 2.64
CA SER A 10 -12.73 5.64 3.95
C SER A 10 -11.28 5.43 4.40
N GLU A 11 -10.75 6.32 5.25
CA GLU A 11 -9.41 6.19 5.82
C GLU A 11 -9.20 4.85 6.54
N GLY A 12 -10.24 4.33 7.20
CA GLY A 12 -10.18 3.03 7.87
C GLY A 12 -9.92 1.88 6.90
N GLU A 13 -10.56 1.90 5.71
CA GLU A 13 -10.32 0.90 4.68
C GLU A 13 -8.93 1.04 4.06
N LEU A 14 -8.47 2.27 3.84
CA LEU A 14 -7.12 2.55 3.34
C LEU A 14 -6.05 2.03 4.31
N LYS A 15 -6.24 2.21 5.62
CA LYS A 15 -5.36 1.65 6.66
C LYS A 15 -5.38 0.11 6.68
N LYS A 16 -6.55 -0.52 6.53
CA LYS A 16 -6.66 -1.99 6.41
C LYS A 16 -5.92 -2.51 5.19
N TRP A 17 -6.09 -1.86 4.04
CA TRP A 17 -5.38 -2.21 2.81
C TRP A 17 -3.87 -2.02 2.91
N LEU A 18 -3.44 -0.92 3.53
CA LEU A 18 -2.04 -0.65 3.82
C LEU A 18 -1.42 -1.76 4.67
N PHE A 19 -2.14 -2.23 5.71
CA PHE A 19 -1.69 -3.32 6.55
C PHE A 19 -1.54 -4.63 5.76
N SER A 20 -2.57 -5.02 5.01
CA SER A 20 -2.53 -6.22 4.17
C SER A 20 -1.40 -6.20 3.14
N ASP A 21 -1.17 -5.06 2.47
CA ASP A 21 -0.09 -4.92 1.49
C ASP A 21 1.30 -4.95 2.13
N ARG A 22 1.46 -4.41 3.35
CA ARG A 22 2.70 -4.52 4.12
C ARG A 22 2.99 -5.97 4.53
N GLU A 23 1.96 -6.70 4.94
CA GLU A 23 2.09 -8.11 5.31
C GLU A 23 2.52 -8.96 4.10
N LYS A 24 1.85 -8.76 2.95
CA LYS A 24 2.23 -9.40 1.68
C LYS A 24 3.65 -9.04 1.26
N LEU A 25 4.04 -7.77 1.40
CA LEU A 25 5.41 -7.34 1.10
C LEU A 25 6.43 -8.01 2.03
N ARG A 26 6.08 -8.25 3.30
CA ARG A 26 6.95 -8.96 4.25
C ARG A 26 7.15 -10.41 3.81
N VAL A 27 6.08 -11.13 3.50
CA VAL A 27 6.14 -12.51 2.98
C VAL A 27 6.98 -12.57 1.70
N LEU A 28 6.71 -11.68 0.73
CA LEU A 28 7.49 -11.63 -0.51
C LEU A 28 8.97 -11.32 -0.28
N ARG A 29 9.33 -10.52 0.73
CA ARG A 29 10.73 -10.27 1.11
C ARG A 29 11.39 -11.51 1.72
N PHE A 30 10.65 -12.26 2.54
CA PHE A 30 11.14 -13.53 3.07
C PHE A 30 11.35 -14.56 1.96
N ASP A 31 10.39 -14.71 1.05
CA ASP A 31 10.52 -15.60 -0.09
C ASP A 31 11.67 -15.17 -1.01
N LEU A 32 11.91 -13.85 -1.13
CA LEU A 32 13.02 -13.31 -1.92
C LEU A 32 14.36 -13.69 -1.29
N ALA A 33 14.49 -13.51 0.03
CA ALA A 33 15.68 -13.89 0.78
C ALA A 33 15.92 -15.42 0.73
N ALA A 34 14.84 -16.21 0.70
CA ALA A 34 14.89 -17.66 0.53
C ALA A 34 15.18 -18.12 -0.92
N GLY A 35 15.33 -17.19 -1.88
CA GLY A 35 15.57 -17.50 -3.29
C GLY A 35 14.35 -18.11 -4.01
N LYS A 36 13.16 -18.09 -3.40
CA LYS A 36 11.93 -18.69 -3.94
C LYS A 36 11.05 -17.70 -4.73
N VAL A 37 11.41 -16.42 -4.76
CA VAL A 37 10.63 -15.41 -5.50
C VAL A 37 10.88 -15.53 -7.00
N LYS A 38 9.86 -16.04 -7.70
CA LYS A 38 9.77 -15.98 -9.15
C LYS A 38 9.34 -14.60 -9.66
N ASN A 39 8.62 -13.82 -8.85
CA ASN A 39 7.96 -12.58 -9.26
C ASN A 39 8.46 -11.31 -8.54
N ILE A 40 9.67 -10.88 -8.85
CA ILE A 40 10.25 -9.60 -8.35
C ILE A 40 9.38 -8.40 -8.73
N LYS A 41 8.68 -8.46 -9.88
CA LYS A 41 7.73 -7.43 -10.32
C LYS A 41 6.61 -7.19 -9.30
N GLU A 42 6.18 -8.23 -8.60
CA GLU A 42 5.11 -8.15 -7.60
C GLU A 42 5.54 -7.32 -6.38
N ILE A 43 6.78 -7.51 -5.91
CA ILE A 43 7.38 -6.69 -4.84
C ILE A 43 7.36 -5.21 -5.22
N ARG A 44 7.79 -4.89 -6.45
CA ARG A 44 7.79 -3.51 -6.96
C ARG A 44 6.37 -2.94 -7.03
N ASN A 45 5.41 -3.73 -7.48
CA ASN A 45 4.00 -3.31 -7.56
C ASN A 45 3.41 -3.07 -6.17
N LYS A 46 3.65 -3.96 -5.21
CA LYS A 46 3.22 -3.79 -3.81
C LYS A 46 3.80 -2.55 -3.16
N ARG A 47 5.09 -2.26 -3.37
CA ARG A 47 5.70 -1.00 -2.90
C ARG A 47 5.02 0.23 -3.49
N LYS A 48 4.69 0.20 -4.78
CA LYS A 48 3.97 1.31 -5.44
C LYS A 48 2.55 1.48 -4.91
N ASP A 49 1.83 0.40 -4.66
CA ASP A 49 0.47 0.46 -4.13
C ASP A 49 0.46 1.01 -2.68
N ILE A 50 1.39 0.58 -1.83
CA ILE A 50 1.62 1.16 -0.49
C ILE A 50 1.89 2.67 -0.57
N ALA A 51 2.78 3.09 -1.46
CA ALA A 51 3.11 4.51 -1.64
C ALA A 51 1.88 5.33 -2.04
N LYS A 52 1.08 4.84 -3.00
CA LYS A 52 -0.17 5.49 -3.41
C LYS A 52 -1.17 5.63 -2.26
N ILE A 53 -1.35 4.58 -1.44
CA ILE A 53 -2.26 4.63 -0.29
C ILE A 53 -1.79 5.70 0.71
N LEU A 54 -0.50 5.73 1.03
CA LEU A 54 0.08 6.73 1.92
C LEU A 54 -0.10 8.15 1.37
N THR A 55 0.13 8.37 0.07
CA THR A 55 -0.10 9.67 -0.57
C THR A 55 -1.56 10.10 -0.45
N ILE A 56 -2.52 9.20 -0.66
CA ILE A 56 -3.96 9.52 -0.56
C ILE A 56 -4.34 9.83 0.89
N LEU A 57 -3.86 9.04 1.86
CA LEU A 57 -4.07 9.33 3.29
C LEU A 57 -3.52 10.70 3.66
N ASN A 58 -2.32 11.03 3.17
CA ASN A 58 -1.73 12.35 3.42
C ASN A 58 -2.56 13.47 2.77
N GLN A 59 -2.99 13.30 1.51
CA GLN A 59 -3.87 14.26 0.83
C GLN A 59 -5.19 14.48 1.59
N LYS A 60 -5.78 13.44 2.18
CA LYS A 60 -6.98 13.55 3.01
C LYS A 60 -6.70 14.33 4.30
N LYS A 61 -5.57 14.04 4.96
CA LYS A 61 -5.12 14.76 6.16
C LYS A 61 -4.87 16.25 5.88
N TYR A 62 -4.25 16.60 4.75
CA TYR A 62 -4.03 18.00 4.40
C TYR A 62 -5.32 18.73 3.97
N LYS A 63 -6.34 18.01 3.48
CA LYS A 63 -7.64 18.60 3.12
C LYS A 63 -8.50 18.94 4.35
N ASN A 64 -8.31 18.24 5.47
CA ASN A 64 -8.89 18.57 6.77
C ASN A 64 -7.75 18.96 7.73
N PRO A 65 -7.26 20.21 7.70
CA PRO A 65 -6.26 20.64 8.66
C PRO A 65 -6.81 20.48 10.09
N PRO A 66 -6.03 19.91 11.02
CA PRO A 66 -6.36 20.01 12.43
C PRO A 66 -6.21 21.48 12.84
N GLY A 67 -7.35 22.16 12.98
CA GLY A 67 -7.45 23.43 13.71
C GLY A 67 -7.45 23.16 15.20
#